data_AF-A0A7Y2N220-F1
#
_entry.id   AF-A0A7Y2N220-F1
#
_cell.length_a   1.000
_cell.length_b   1.000
_cell.length_c   1.000
_cell.angle_alpha   90.00
_cell.angle_beta   90.00
_cell.angle_gamma   90.00
#
_symmetry.space_group_name_H-M   'P 1'
#
loop_
_entity.id
_entity.type
_entity.pdbx_description
1 polymer ?
#
loop_
_entity_poly.entity_id
_entity_poly.type
_entity_poly.pdbx_seq_one_letter_code
_entity_poly.pdbx_strand_id
1 'polypeptide(L)' 'MKIAIGGKGGVGKTTVSALLARSFAVNKENNVIAIDADPVSNLAAGLGIDESDPIT' A
#
# COMPACT_ATOMS: atom_id res chain seq x y z
N MET A 1 1.49 15.38 -2.08
CA MET A 1 0.42 15.08 -1.09
C MET A 1 0.95 14.03 -0.11
N LYS A 2 0.50 14.01 1.15
CA LYS A 2 0.90 13.01 2.16
C LYS A 2 -0.37 12.48 2.84
N ILE A 3 -0.53 11.17 2.94
CA ILE A 3 -1.71 10.51 3.52
C ILE A 3 -1.23 9.44 4.49
N ALA A 4 -1.83 9.39 5.68
CA ALA A 4 -1.61 8.33 6.66
C ALA A 4 -2.96 7.67 6.99
N ILE A 5 -2.99 6.34 7.03
CA ILE A 5 -4.22 5.58 7.29
C ILE A 5 -4.05 4.77 8.57
N GLY A 6 -4.81 5.16 9.60
CA GLY A 6 -4.84 4.52 10.92
C GLY A 6 -6.18 3.87 11.23
N GLY A 7 -6.22 3.04 12.28
CA GLY A 7 -7.44 2.35 12.72
C GLY A 7 -7.17 1.01 13.41
N LYS A 8 -8.21 0.41 13.98
CA LYS A 8 -8.13 -0.88 14.71
C LYS A 8 -7.67 -2.03 13.81
N GLY A 9 -7.28 -3.16 14.39
CA GLY A 9 -6.96 -4.38 13.63
C GLY A 9 -8.15 -4.87 12.81
N GLY A 10 -7.92 -5.37 11.60
CA GLY A 10 -8.98 -5.99 10.77
C GLY A 10 -9.94 -5.03 10.05
N VAL A 11 -9.86 -3.70 10.25
CA VAL A 11 -10.79 -2.74 9.60
C VAL A 11 -10.49 -2.46 8.11
N GLY A 12 -9.54 -3.18 7.49
CA GLY A 12 -9.22 -3.05 6.07
C GLY A 12 -8.22 -1.93 5.69
N LYS A 13 -7.43 -1.41 6.65
CA LYS A 13 -6.46 -0.31 6.43
C LYS A 13 -5.50 -0.58 5.27
N THR A 14 -4.91 -1.77 5.24
CA THR A 14 -3.94 -2.18 4.21
C THR A 14 -4.59 -2.24 2.84
N THR A 15 -5.80 -2.78 2.76
CA THR A 15 -6.59 -2.84 1.52
C THR A 15 -6.87 -1.45 0.98
N VAL A 16 -7.34 -0.53 1.82
CA VAL A 16 -7.62 0.86 1.40
C VAL A 16 -6.32 1.56 0.99
N SER A 17 -5.23 1.36 1.72
CA SER A 17 -3.92 1.95 1.41
C SER A 17 -3.40 1.48 0.05
N ALA A 18 -3.49 0.18 -0.25
CA ALA A 18 -3.10 -0.39 -1.54
C ALA A 18 -3.96 0.16 -2.69
N LEU A 19 -5.29 0.20 -2.52
CA LEU A 19 -6.21 0.71 -3.55
C LEU A 19 -5.98 2.20 -3.84
N LEU A 20 -5.74 3.02 -2.80
CA LEU A 20 -5.42 4.43 -2.99
C LEU A 20 -4.08 4.61 -3.71
N ALA A 21 -3.05 3.89 -3.30
CA ALA A 21 -1.74 3.95 -3.96
C ALA A 21 -1.85 3.58 -5.45
N ARG A 22 -2.53 2.47 -5.77
CA ARG A 22 -2.77 2.06 -7.16
C ARG A 22 -3.58 3.08 -7.94
N SER A 23 -4.64 3.62 -7.34
CA SER A 23 -5.50 4.64 -7.97
C SER A 23 -4.71 5.92 -8.31
N PHE A 24 -3.86 6.39 -7.41
CA PHE A 24 -3.00 7.54 -7.68
C PHE A 24 -1.94 7.25 -8.74
N ALA A 25 -1.41 6.03 -8.77
CA ALA A 25 -0.40 5.60 -9.74
C ALA A 25 -0.96 5.40 -11.16
N VAL A 26 -2.28 5.38 -11.35
CA VAL A 26 -2.89 5.35 -12.70
C VAL A 26 -2.50 6.60 -13.51
N ASN A 27 -2.37 7.75 -12.85
CA ASN A 27 -1.84 8.95 -13.50
C ASN A 27 -0.32 8.88 -13.57
N LYS A 28 0.24 8.87 -14.78
CA LYS A 28 1.69 8.76 -15.03
C LYS A 28 2.51 9.95 -14.52
N GLU A 29 1.89 11.09 -14.24
CA GLU A 29 2.55 12.25 -13.65
C GLU A 29 2.74 12.11 -12.13
N ASN A 30 2.04 11.17 -11.50
CA ASN A 30 2.13 10.95 -10.06
C ASN A 30 3.27 9.96 -9.73
N ASN A 31 4.25 10.44 -8.97
CA ASN A 31 5.18 9.57 -8.26
C ASN A 31 4.58 9.17 -6.91
N VAL A 32 4.17 7.91 -6.78
CA VAL A 32 3.53 7.38 -5.57
C VAL A 32 4.53 6.51 -4.80
N ILE A 33 4.69 6.82 -3.51
CA ILE A 33 5.46 6.01 -2.57
C ILE A 33 4.47 5.42 -1.57
N ALA A 34 4.39 4.09 -1.54
CA ALA A 34 3.60 3.35 -0.56
C ALA A 34 4.52 2.88 0.57
N ILE A 35 4.14 3.15 1.82
CA ILE A 35 4.92 2.78 3.01
C ILE A 35 4.05 1.91 3.89
N ASP A 36 4.51 0.70 4.19
CA ASP A 36 3.89 -0.16 5.19
C ASP A 36 4.57 0.08 6.55
N ALA A 37 3.78 0.45 7.55
CA ALA A 37 4.24 0.63 8.93
C ALA A 37 3.67 -0.46 9.86
N ASP A 38 2.97 -1.45 9.32
CA ASP A 38 2.42 -2.58 10.07
C ASP A 38 3.43 -3.74 10.09
N PRO A 39 3.74 -4.33 11.26
CA PRO A 39 4.74 -5.40 11.38
C PRO A 39 4.39 -6.70 10.64
N VAL A 40 3.12 -6.94 10.30
CA VAL A 40 2.68 -8.18 9.60
C VAL A 40 2.80 -8.04 8.07
N SER A 41 3.27 -6.89 7.58
CA SER A 41 3.48 -6.48 6.18
C SER A 41 2.66 -7.22 5.11
N ASN A 42 1.49 -6.67 4.78
CA ASN A 42 0.60 -7.20 3.72
C ASN A 42 0.39 -6.21 2.57
N LEU A 43 1.06 -5.05 2.61
CA LEU A 43 0.87 -4.02 1.60
C LEU A 43 1.40 -4.43 0.22
N ALA A 44 2.55 -5.11 0.17
CA ALA A 44 3.16 -5.57 -1.08
C ALA A 44 2.22 -6.49 -1.88
N ALA A 45 1.64 -7.50 -1.21
CA ALA A 45 0.62 -8.36 -1.80
C ALA A 45 -0.61 -7.55 -2.28
N GLY A 46 -1.06 -6.56 -1.51
CA GLY A 46 -2.15 -5.66 -1.91
C GLY A 46 -1.83 -4.79 -3.13
N LEU A 47 -0.56 -4.47 -3.37
CA LEU A 47 -0.08 -3.76 -4.56
C LEU A 47 0.08 -4.67 -5.77
N GLY A 48 0.03 -6.00 -5.58
CA GLY A 48 0.20 -7.00 -6.64
C GLY A 48 1.67 -7.41 -6.86
N ILE A 49 2.54 -7.20 -5.88
CA ILE A 49 3.91 -7.72 -5.88
C ILE A 49 3.82 -9.21 -5.49
N ASP A 50 4.49 -10.07 -6.24
CA ASP A 50 4.49 -11.50 -5.95
C ASP A 50 5.27 -11.78 -4.65
N GLU A 51 4.82 -12.75 -3.85
CA GLU A 51 5.50 -13.10 -2.59
C GLU A 51 6.91 -13.69 -2.81
N SER A 52 7.18 -14.20 -4.02
CA SER A 52 8.50 -14.67 -4.42
C SER A 52 9.47 -13.53 -4.77
N ASP A 53 8.96 -12.32 -5.03
CA ASP A 53 9.80 -11.16 -5.33
C ASP A 53 10.39 -10.60 -4.02
N PRO A 54 11.72 -10.48 -3.90
CA PRO A 54 12.33 -9.84 -2.76
C PRO A 54 11.89 -8.37 -2.68
N ILE A 55 11.40 -7.94 -1.52
CA ILE A 55 11.00 -6.53 -1.26
C ILE A 55 12.22 -5.66 -0.87
N THR A 56 13.43 -6.08 -1.25
CA THR A 56 14.72 -5.45 -0.91
C THR A 56 15.41 -4.87 -2.12
#